data_AF-A0A833J8I9-F1
#
_entry.id   AF-A0A833J8I9-F1
#
_cell.length_a   1.000
_cell.length_b   1.000
_cell.length_c   1.000
_cell.angle_alpha   90.00
_cell.angle_beta   90.00
_cell.angle_gamma   90.00
#
_symmetry.space_group_name_H-M   'P 1'
#
loop_
_entity.id
_entity.type
_entity.pdbx_description
1 polymer ?
#
loop_
_entity_poly.entity_id
_entity_poly.type
_entity_poly.pdbx_seq_one_letter_code
_entity_poly.pdbx_strand_id
1 'polypeptide(L)'
;MEVALGRAGPDGLVRPDREESSRRVPLPLATLVAAMERTLATLAGEEGGRNELHALRNILSDLCVLTEETPPIRRAVDRLVAAGDRLGEAVVAPRGYERRWRNPRLGKARQALAALERALAGARPSRIAVRLDRDW
;
A
#
# COMPACT_ATOMS: atom_id res chain seq x y z
N MET A 1 -26.00 45.72 -46.62
CA MET A 1 -26.68 45.83 -45.32
C MET A 1 -25.98 44.89 -44.35
N GLU A 2 -25.37 45.49 -43.34
CA GLU A 2 -24.84 45.02 -42.05
C GLU A 2 -24.19 43.64 -41.82
N VAL A 3 -23.02 43.77 -41.20
CA VAL A 3 -22.23 42.80 -40.44
C VAL A 3 -22.87 42.48 -39.08
N ALA A 4 -22.67 41.27 -38.58
CA ALA A 4 -22.55 41.02 -37.14
C ALA A 4 -21.51 39.93 -36.89
N LEU A 5 -20.35 40.38 -36.41
CA LEU A 5 -19.28 39.61 -35.77
C LEU A 5 -19.66 39.32 -34.31
N GLY A 6 -19.34 38.12 -33.83
CA GLY A 6 -19.20 37.77 -32.41
C GLY A 6 -18.65 36.34 -32.31
N ARG A 7 -17.33 36.11 -32.35
CA ARG A 7 -16.30 36.25 -31.30
C ARG A 7 -16.43 35.24 -30.14
N ALA A 8 -15.42 34.36 -30.06
CA ALA A 8 -14.75 33.69 -28.90
C ALA A 8 -15.63 33.07 -27.79
N GLY A 9 -15.34 31.88 -27.25
CA GLY A 9 -14.06 31.20 -27.09
C GLY A 9 -14.22 29.81 -26.42
N PRO A 10 -13.13 29.21 -25.91
CA PRO A 10 -12.94 27.78 -25.79
C PRO A 10 -13.12 27.30 -24.35
N ASP A 11 -14.00 26.34 -24.09
CA ASP A 11 -13.93 25.57 -22.84
C ASP A 11 -14.66 24.24 -23.00
N GLY A 12 -13.93 23.17 -22.72
CA GLY A 12 -14.41 21.82 -22.94
C GLY A 12 -13.32 20.76 -23.07
N LEU A 13 -12.06 21.08 -22.76
CA LEU A 13 -11.10 20.05 -22.40
C LEU A 13 -11.47 19.52 -21.02
N VAL A 14 -12.38 18.54 -21.00
CA VAL A 14 -12.47 17.58 -19.90
C VAL A 14 -11.08 16.96 -19.78
N ARG A 15 -10.26 17.44 -18.83
CA ARG A 15 -8.99 16.80 -18.47
C ARG A 15 -9.36 15.43 -17.86
N PRO A 16 -9.14 14.29 -18.53
CA PRO A 16 -9.40 12.98 -17.94
C PRO A 16 -8.34 12.62 -16.88
N ASP A 17 -7.29 13.43 -16.79
CA ASP A 17 -6.04 13.10 -16.12
C ASP A 17 -6.12 13.10 -14.58
N ARG A 18 -7.06 13.86 -13.99
CA ARG A 18 -7.17 13.98 -12.53
C ARG A 18 -7.84 12.77 -11.86
N GLU A 19 -8.74 12.10 -12.58
CA GLU A 19 -9.52 10.97 -12.02
C GLU A 19 -8.79 9.64 -12.18
N GLU A 20 -7.96 9.52 -13.22
CA GLU A 20 -7.12 8.33 -13.46
C GLU A 20 -5.86 8.32 -12.59
N SER A 21 -5.32 9.52 -12.28
CA SER A 21 -4.26 9.70 -11.28
C SER A 21 -4.72 9.39 -9.85
N SER A 22 -6.03 9.56 -9.56
CA SER A 22 -6.62 9.29 -8.23
C SER A 22 -6.76 7.80 -7.89
N ARG A 23 -6.37 6.89 -8.81
CA ARG A 23 -6.42 5.44 -8.58
C ARG A 23 -5.06 4.78 -8.43
N ARG A 24 -3.97 5.48 -8.72
CA ARG A 24 -2.63 4.89 -8.65
C ARG A 24 -2.01 5.18 -7.29
N VAL A 25 -1.46 4.15 -6.67
CA VAL A 25 -0.69 4.32 -5.44
C VAL A 25 0.51 5.23 -5.75
N PRO A 26 0.71 6.30 -4.95
CA PRO A 26 1.87 7.18 -5.08
C PRO A 26 3.20 6.40 -5.12
N LEU A 27 4.14 6.82 -5.96
CA LEU A 27 5.40 6.09 -6.20
C LEU A 27 6.17 5.72 -4.92
N PRO A 28 6.31 6.60 -3.91
CA PRO A 28 6.97 6.24 -2.65
C PRO A 28 6.26 5.09 -1.94
N LEU A 29 4.92 5.10 -1.92
CA LEU A 29 4.10 4.07 -1.29
C LEU A 29 4.09 2.78 -2.09
N ALA A 30 4.09 2.86 -3.43
CA ALA A 30 4.18 1.69 -4.31
C ALA A 30 5.48 0.91 -4.06
N THR A 31 6.58 1.62 -3.82
CA THR A 31 7.86 1.00 -3.46
C THR A 31 7.79 0.26 -2.12
N LEU A 32 7.11 0.83 -1.12
CA LEU A 32 6.87 0.16 0.17
C LEU A 32 5.97 -1.07 0.01
N VAL A 33 4.89 -0.97 -0.77
CA VAL A 33 3.99 -2.10 -1.06
C VAL A 33 4.77 -3.25 -1.71
N ALA A 34 5.60 -2.96 -2.71
CA ALA A 34 6.45 -3.96 -3.35
C ALA A 34 7.47 -4.57 -2.37
N ALA A 35 8.01 -3.77 -1.44
CA ALA A 35 8.88 -4.28 -0.38
C ALA A 35 8.14 -5.21 0.59
N MET A 36 6.91 -4.86 1.00
CA MET A 36 6.06 -5.72 1.83
C MET A 36 5.75 -7.05 1.13
N GLU A 37 5.44 -7.02 -0.17
CA GLU A 37 5.16 -8.23 -0.95
C GLU A 37 6.36 -9.20 -0.95
N ARG A 38 7.57 -8.67 -1.22
CA ARG A 38 8.81 -9.45 -1.15
C ARG A 38 9.05 -10.01 0.25
N THR A 39 8.91 -9.18 1.28
CA THR A 39 9.11 -9.59 2.68
C THR A 39 8.12 -10.69 3.09
N LEU A 40 6.86 -10.62 2.67
CA LEU A 40 5.87 -11.68 2.91
C LEU A 40 6.24 -12.99 2.21
N ALA A 41 6.75 -12.91 0.97
CA ALA A 41 7.22 -14.08 0.24
C ALA A 41 8.44 -14.72 0.94
N THR A 42 9.42 -13.94 1.37
CA THR A 42 10.59 -14.42 2.12
C THR A 42 10.17 -15.01 3.47
N LEU A 43 9.28 -14.34 4.21
CA LEU A 43 8.74 -14.84 5.48
C LEU A 43 8.07 -16.22 5.32
N ALA A 44 7.34 -16.42 4.22
CA ALA A 44 6.73 -17.71 3.93
C ALA A 44 7.72 -18.77 3.41
N GLY A 45 8.91 -18.36 2.94
CA GLY A 45 9.99 -19.21 2.46
C GLY A 45 10.78 -19.89 3.57
N GLU A 46 11.58 -20.91 3.25
CA GLU A 46 12.27 -21.73 4.26
C GLU A 46 13.23 -20.97 5.18
N GLU A 47 13.76 -19.84 4.71
CA GLU A 47 14.64 -18.94 5.46
C GLU A 47 13.90 -17.85 6.24
N GLY A 48 12.58 -17.76 6.07
CA GLY A 48 11.76 -16.77 6.76
C GLY A 48 11.79 -16.95 8.27
N GLY A 49 11.73 -15.84 9.00
CA GLY A 49 11.72 -15.85 10.45
C GLY A 49 11.41 -14.49 11.05
N ARG A 50 11.98 -14.26 12.25
CA ARG A 50 11.73 -13.04 13.02
C ARG A 50 12.25 -11.78 12.33
N ASN A 51 13.31 -11.90 11.52
CA ASN A 51 13.90 -10.77 10.80
C ASN A 51 12.92 -10.21 9.76
N GLU A 52 12.26 -11.07 8.99
CA GLU A 52 11.28 -10.68 7.97
C GLU A 52 10.01 -10.11 8.62
N LEU A 53 9.59 -10.63 9.78
CA LEU A 53 8.52 -10.02 10.56
C LEU A 53 8.88 -8.61 11.03
N HIS A 54 10.10 -8.41 11.53
CA HIS A 54 10.59 -7.09 11.90
C HIS A 54 10.67 -6.15 10.69
N ALA A 55 11.18 -6.63 9.57
CA ALA A 55 11.23 -5.86 8.32
C ALA A 55 9.81 -5.43 7.88
N LEU A 56 8.84 -6.34 7.90
CA LEU A 56 7.45 -6.04 7.55
C LEU A 56 6.86 -4.94 8.44
N ARG A 57 7.08 -5.04 9.76
CA ARG A 57 6.62 -4.04 10.74
C ARG A 57 7.29 -2.68 10.52
N ASN A 58 8.59 -2.66 10.24
CA ASN A 58 9.31 -1.41 9.95
C ASN A 58 8.77 -0.72 8.69
N ILE A 59 8.54 -1.49 7.61
CA ILE A 59 7.99 -0.94 6.37
C ILE A 59 6.56 -0.40 6.60
N LEU A 60 5.77 -1.05 7.45
CA LEU A 60 4.44 -0.56 7.84
C LEU A 60 4.51 0.71 8.69
N SER A 61 5.48 0.82 9.58
CA SER A 61 5.74 2.05 10.34
C SER A 61 6.13 3.20 9.41
N ASP A 62 7.04 2.97 8.47
CA ASP A 62 7.43 3.97 7.46
C ASP A 62 6.22 4.42 6.64
N LEU A 63 5.35 3.48 6.25
CA LEU A 63 4.12 3.80 5.54
C LEU A 63 3.23 4.73 6.37
N CYS A 64 2.96 4.39 7.63
CA CYS A 64 2.16 5.22 8.53
C CYS A 64 2.78 6.61 8.77
N VAL A 65 4.11 6.70 8.79
CA VAL A 65 4.82 7.98 8.89
C VAL A 65 4.61 8.82 7.62
N LEU A 66 4.59 8.19 6.44
CA LEU A 66 4.50 8.90 5.17
C LEU A 66 3.07 9.28 4.78
N THR A 67 2.05 8.56 5.25
CA THR A 67 0.65 8.82 4.87
C THR A 67 -0.12 9.55 5.95
N GLU A 68 -1.04 10.44 5.55
CA GLU A 68 -2.07 10.95 6.45
C GLU A 68 -2.95 9.80 6.96
N GLU A 69 -3.16 9.71 8.28
CA GLU A 69 -3.98 8.64 8.85
C GLU A 69 -5.45 8.85 8.47
N THR A 70 -6.01 7.85 7.80
CA THR A 70 -7.45 7.77 7.52
C THR A 70 -8.01 6.45 8.05
N PRO A 71 -9.30 6.39 8.44
CA PRO A 71 -9.90 5.14 8.91
C PRO A 71 -9.76 3.95 7.95
N PRO A 72 -9.87 4.12 6.61
CA PRO A 72 -9.61 3.03 5.66
C PRO A 72 -8.18 2.52 5.68
N ILE A 73 -7.18 3.42 5.70
CA ILE A 73 -5.75 3.06 5.72
C ILE A 73 -5.44 2.32 7.03
N ARG A 74 -5.87 2.86 8.17
CA ARG A 74 -5.65 2.23 9.48
C ARG A 74 -6.21 0.81 9.55
N ARG A 75 -7.47 0.62 9.11
CA ARG A 75 -8.08 -0.73 9.08
C ARG A 75 -7.34 -1.69 8.15
N ALA A 76 -6.80 -1.21 7.04
CA ALA A 76 -6.04 -2.04 6.12
C ALA A 76 -4.66 -2.42 6.70
N VAL A 77 -3.99 -1.48 7.37
CA VAL A 77 -2.76 -1.74 8.13
C VAL A 77 -3.00 -2.76 9.23
N ASP A 78 -4.03 -2.58 10.07
CA ASP A 78 -4.37 -3.51 11.16
C ASP A 78 -4.60 -4.95 10.65
N ARG A 79 -5.30 -5.07 9.50
CA ARG A 79 -5.53 -6.37 8.85
C ARG A 79 -4.23 -6.99 8.34
N LEU A 80 -3.33 -6.20 7.77
CA LEU A 80 -2.04 -6.68 7.28
C LEU A 80 -1.13 -7.11 8.43
N VAL A 81 -1.09 -6.33 9.53
CA VAL A 81 -0.36 -6.71 10.76
C VAL A 81 -0.87 -8.05 11.27
N ALA A 82 -2.18 -8.19 11.46
CA ALA A 82 -2.77 -9.43 11.96
C ALA A 82 -2.51 -10.64 11.02
N ALA A 83 -2.50 -10.42 9.70
CA ALA A 83 -2.19 -11.47 8.74
C ALA A 83 -0.70 -11.84 8.74
N GLY A 84 0.19 -10.84 8.84
CA GLY A 84 1.63 -11.00 8.96
C GLY A 84 2.04 -11.72 10.24
N ASP A 85 1.47 -11.35 11.38
CA ASP A 85 1.72 -12.00 12.67
C ASP A 85 1.32 -13.47 12.63
N ARG A 86 0.13 -13.79 12.11
CA ARG A 86 -0.31 -15.17 11.91
C ARG A 86 0.61 -15.94 10.96
N LEU A 87 1.08 -15.32 9.89
CA LEU A 87 2.06 -15.94 9.00
C LEU A 87 3.36 -16.22 9.76
N GLY A 88 3.85 -15.26 10.54
CA GLY A 88 5.03 -15.38 11.40
C GLY A 88 4.94 -16.50 12.42
N GLU A 89 3.81 -16.62 13.13
CA GLU A 89 3.55 -17.73 14.04
C GLU A 89 3.65 -19.09 13.35
N ALA A 90 3.28 -19.17 12.07
CA ALA A 90 3.36 -20.41 11.29
C ALA A 90 4.77 -20.77 10.83
N VAL A 91 5.72 -19.84 10.97
CA VAL A 91 7.11 -19.94 10.52
C VAL A 91 8.06 -20.15 11.71
N VAL A 92 7.65 -19.69 12.89
CA VAL A 92 8.40 -19.81 14.16
C VAL A 92 7.95 -21.05 14.96
N ALA A 93 6.93 -21.78 14.50
CA ALA A 93 6.43 -22.94 15.22
C ALA A 93 7.42 -24.14 15.13
N PRO A 94 7.22 -25.19 15.92
CA PRO A 94 8.07 -26.38 15.84
C PRO A 94 7.84 -27.17 14.53
N ARG A 95 8.96 -27.60 13.91
CA ARG A 95 8.98 -28.31 12.62
C ARG A 95 7.99 -29.48 12.59
N GLY A 96 7.07 -29.45 11.62
CA GLY A 96 6.14 -30.56 11.31
C GLY A 96 4.69 -30.13 11.08
N TYR A 97 4.22 -29.09 11.75
CA TYR A 97 2.86 -28.56 11.58
C TYR A 97 2.75 -27.44 10.52
N GLU A 98 3.87 -26.88 10.11
CA GLU A 98 3.96 -25.53 9.54
C GLU A 98 3.71 -25.46 8.03
N ARG A 99 4.27 -26.39 7.25
CA ARG A 99 4.17 -26.38 5.78
C ARG A 99 2.72 -26.33 5.28
N ARG A 100 1.78 -27.00 5.97
CA ARG A 100 0.37 -27.05 5.57
C ARG A 100 -0.34 -25.70 5.71
N TRP A 101 0.07 -24.86 6.67
CA TRP A 101 -0.61 -23.60 6.97
C TRP A 101 0.07 -22.37 6.36
N ARG A 102 1.34 -22.47 5.96
CA ARG A 102 2.12 -21.36 5.38
C ARG A 102 1.49 -20.81 4.10
N ASN A 103 1.12 -21.66 3.15
CA ASN A 103 0.49 -21.22 1.89
C ASN A 103 -0.85 -20.49 2.09
N PRO A 104 -1.82 -21.04 2.86
CA PRO A 104 -3.06 -20.33 3.17
C PRO A 104 -2.85 -18.99 3.90
N ARG A 105 -1.89 -18.92 4.84
CA ARG A 105 -1.60 -17.70 5.61
C ARG A 105 -0.91 -16.65 4.75
N LEU A 106 0.00 -17.05 3.85
CA LEU A 106 0.58 -16.17 2.85
C LEU A 106 -0.50 -15.59 1.91
N GLY A 107 -1.44 -16.43 1.46
CA GLY A 107 -2.58 -15.97 0.66
C GLY A 107 -3.40 -14.89 1.36
N LYS A 108 -3.69 -15.07 2.66
CA LYS A 108 -4.39 -14.06 3.48
C LYS A 108 -3.56 -12.77 3.65
N ALA A 109 -2.25 -12.88 3.85
CA ALA A 109 -1.38 -11.71 3.96
C ALA A 109 -1.31 -10.92 2.64
N ARG A 110 -1.23 -11.61 1.49
CA ARG A 110 -1.31 -10.98 0.16
C ARG A 110 -2.64 -10.30 -0.09
N GLN A 111 -3.76 -10.91 0.32
CA GLN A 111 -5.08 -10.28 0.23
C GLN A 111 -5.18 -9.02 1.11
N ALA A 112 -4.59 -9.05 2.31
CA ALA A 112 -4.52 -7.89 3.18
C ALA A 112 -3.65 -6.78 2.56
N LEU A 113 -2.51 -7.14 1.95
CA LEU A 113 -1.65 -6.20 1.23
C LEU A 113 -2.38 -5.56 0.04
N ALA A 114 -3.10 -6.34 -0.77
CA ALA A 114 -3.91 -5.81 -1.87
C ALA A 114 -5.07 -4.90 -1.39
N ALA A 115 -5.57 -5.11 -0.17
CA ALA A 115 -6.55 -4.21 0.44
C ALA A 115 -5.89 -2.90 0.91
N LEU A 116 -4.68 -2.98 1.45
CA LEU A 116 -3.87 -1.81 1.81
C LEU A 116 -3.52 -0.99 0.57
N GLU A 117 -3.01 -1.62 -0.49
CA GLU A 117 -2.71 -0.96 -1.77
C GLU A 117 -3.89 -0.16 -2.31
N ARG A 118 -5.10 -0.75 -2.32
CA ARG A 118 -6.32 -0.04 -2.73
C ARG A 118 -6.68 1.14 -1.81
N ALA A 119 -6.41 1.04 -0.51
CA ALA A 119 -6.63 2.15 0.42
C ALA A 119 -5.62 3.29 0.21
N LEU A 120 -4.43 3.00 -0.33
CA LEU A 120 -3.37 3.96 -0.58
C LEU A 120 -3.51 4.73 -1.89
N ALA A 121 -4.36 4.25 -2.82
CA ALA A 121 -4.58 4.89 -4.12
C ALA A 121 -5.04 6.37 -4.02
N GLY A 122 -5.71 6.73 -2.92
CA GLY A 122 -6.13 8.10 -2.62
C GLY A 122 -5.42 8.71 -1.40
N ALA A 123 -4.29 8.15 -0.98
CA ALA A 123 -3.58 8.63 0.21
C ALA A 123 -2.93 9.99 -0.03
N ARG A 124 -2.98 10.83 1.01
CA ARG A 124 -2.28 12.11 1.06
C ARG A 124 -0.98 11.97 1.85
N PRO A 125 0.07 12.73 1.49
CA PRO A 125 1.30 12.75 2.26
C PRO A 125 1.02 13.34 3.65
N SER A 126 1.64 12.75 4.67
CA SER A 126 1.60 13.32 6.02
C SER A 126 2.41 14.61 6.09
N ARG A 127 2.23 15.39 7.16
CA ARG A 127 3.10 16.55 7.45
C ARG A 127 4.59 16.16 7.56
N ILE A 128 4.88 14.93 7.98
CA ILE A 128 6.26 14.43 8.07
C ILE A 128 6.80 14.15 6.67
N ALA A 129 6.01 13.52 5.80
CA ALA A 129 6.41 13.27 4.41
C ALA A 129 6.78 14.57 3.68
N VAL A 130 5.98 15.62 3.85
CA VAL A 130 6.28 16.96 3.30
C VAL A 130 7.59 17.52 3.85
N ARG A 131 7.86 17.37 5.14
CA ARG A 131 9.13 17.82 5.76
C ARG A 131 10.35 17.03 5.30
N LEU A 132 10.14 15.81 4.82
CA LEU A 132 11.19 14.92 4.32
C LEU A 132 11.41 15.06 2.80
N ASP A 133 10.75 16.03 2.14
CA ASP A 133 10.79 16.19 0.67
C ASP A 133 10.33 14.89 -0.05
N ARG A 134 9.34 14.23 0.55
CA ARG A 134 8.70 13.00 0.07
C ARG A 134 7.21 13.20 -0.21
N ASP A 135 6.80 14.43 -0.45
CA ASP A 135 5.46 14.71 -0.96
C ASP A 135 5.32 14.24 -2.42
N TRP A 136 4.07 14.01 -2.82
CA TRP A 136 3.68 13.52 -4.13
C TRP A 136 2.38 14.18 -4.56
#